data_AF-A0A397VNJ4-F1
#
_entry.id   AF-A0A397VNJ4-F1
#
_cell.length_a   1.000
_cell.length_b   1.000
_cell.length_c   1.000
_cell.angle_alpha   90.00
_cell.angle_beta   90.00
_cell.angle_gamma   90.00
#
_symmetry.space_group_name_H-M   'P 1'
#
loop_
_entity.id
_entity.type
_entity.pdbx_description
1 polymer ?
#
loop_
_entity_poly.entity_id
_entity_poly.type
_entity_poly.pdbx_seq_one_letter_code
_entity_poly.pdbx_strand_id
1 'polypeptide(L)'
;MFAQFGSAILASYYMMMITGDSAPISSWVLNTNIIIMILMILFSFFTIIYLMNLFIGILGNLIGNTNHRIAYLALKKEIIVEIELFCLLPFQRRKHNWFPETFFYPVNLDEIRKIVQQVNSTDWNKPSKPYISKTLLKILNIEKQETEEPKKEIEENQINEIKILILESQKEFEKTQNKKIEDLFLELKNLLNNNET
;
A
#
# COMPACT_ATOMS: atom_id res chain seq x y z
N MET A 1 57.80 -3.62 12.91
CA MET A 1 56.36 -3.94 13.03
C MET A 1 55.59 -3.77 11.71
N PHE A 2 56.09 -3.01 10.72
CA PHE A 2 55.47 -2.86 9.39
C PHE A 2 56.13 -3.68 8.26
N ALA A 3 56.97 -4.67 8.61
CA ALA A 3 57.78 -5.40 7.63
C ALA A 3 56.94 -6.32 6.73
N GLN A 4 55.75 -6.71 7.17
CA GLN A 4 54.85 -7.58 6.44
C GLN A 4 53.48 -6.93 6.34
N PHE A 5 52.84 -7.09 5.18
CA PHE A 5 51.55 -6.44 4.89
C PHE A 5 50.47 -6.75 5.94
N GLY A 6 50.36 -8.00 6.40
CA GLY A 6 49.40 -8.39 7.45
C GLY A 6 49.66 -7.70 8.79
N SER A 7 50.93 -7.54 9.19
CA SER A 7 51.29 -6.81 10.41
C SER A 7 51.01 -5.31 10.31
N ALA A 8 51.12 -4.74 9.11
CA ALA A 8 50.81 -3.33 8.86
C ALA A 8 49.30 -3.03 8.95
N ILE A 9 48.46 -3.92 8.41
CA ILE A 9 46.99 -3.82 8.53
C ILE A 9 46.56 -3.96 9.98
N LEU A 10 47.13 -4.92 10.70
CA LEU A 10 46.79 -5.16 12.09
C LEU A 10 47.21 -3.96 12.97
N ALA A 11 48.41 -3.41 12.73
CA ALA A 11 48.88 -2.22 13.42
C ALA A 11 47.99 -0.99 13.15
N SER A 12 47.53 -0.76 11.91
CA SER A 12 46.63 0.36 11.60
C SER A 12 45.24 0.17 12.21
N TYR A 13 44.73 -1.07 12.26
CA TYR A 13 43.48 -1.40 12.94
C TYR A 13 43.53 -1.15 14.45
N TYR A 14 44.56 -1.66 15.13
CA TYR A 14 44.74 -1.46 16.57
C TYR A 14 44.98 0.01 16.93
N MET A 15 45.79 0.71 16.12
CA MET A 15 46.08 2.13 16.33
C MET A 15 44.82 3.00 16.22
N MET A 16 43.88 2.67 15.32
CA MET A 16 42.93 3.67 14.82
C MET A 16 41.45 3.30 14.94
N MET A 17 41.07 2.02 15.00
CA MET A 17 39.65 1.62 14.98
C MET A 17 39.07 1.12 16.32
N ILE A 18 39.88 0.65 17.28
CA ILE A 18 39.34 0.02 18.51
C ILE A 18 39.80 0.66 19.81
N THR A 19 41.07 1.06 19.93
CA THR A 19 41.65 1.33 21.26
C THR A 19 42.28 2.71 21.39
N GLY A 20 42.58 3.40 20.27
CA GLY A 20 43.35 4.64 20.29
C GLY A 20 44.76 4.47 20.86
N ASP A 21 45.26 3.23 20.87
CA ASP A 21 46.54 2.88 21.49
C ASP A 21 47.67 3.13 20.49
N SER A 22 48.59 4.03 20.84
CA SER A 22 49.77 4.35 20.04
C SER A 22 50.92 3.36 20.24
N ALA A 23 50.77 2.33 21.09
CA ALA A 23 51.79 1.30 21.32
C ALA A 23 52.36 0.62 20.05
N PRO A 24 51.61 0.44 18.94
CA PRO A 24 52.15 -0.08 17.68
C PRO A 24 53.17 0.86 17.00
N ILE A 25 53.22 2.13 17.39
CA ILE A 25 54.16 3.12 16.88
C ILE A 25 55.40 3.07 17.76
N SER A 26 56.47 2.44 17.26
CA SER A 26 57.77 2.64 17.88
C SER A 26 58.20 4.09 17.69
N SER A 27 58.80 4.69 18.72
CA SER A 27 59.40 6.04 18.66
C SER A 27 60.39 6.21 17.50
N TRP A 28 60.94 5.09 17.00
CA TRP A 28 61.79 5.03 15.83
C TRP A 28 61.08 5.39 14.52
N VAL A 29 59.83 4.94 14.29
CA VAL A 29 59.10 5.23 13.03
C VAL A 29 58.77 6.72 12.92
N LEU A 30 58.49 7.39 14.04
CA LEU A 30 58.25 8.84 14.12
C LEU A 30 59.48 9.67 13.74
N ASN A 31 60.68 9.22 14.12
CA ASN A 31 61.92 9.97 13.92
C ASN A 31 62.67 9.63 12.61
N THR A 32 62.29 8.54 11.93
CA THR A 32 63.06 8.03 10.77
C THR A 32 62.47 8.48 9.43
N ASN A 33 61.14 8.63 9.31
CA ASN A 33 60.49 8.89 8.01
C ASN A 33 59.32 9.88 8.12
N ILE A 34 59.57 11.13 7.74
CA ILE A 34 58.59 12.23 7.73
C ILE A 34 57.36 11.89 6.87
N ILE A 35 57.54 11.17 5.75
CA ILE A 35 56.45 10.79 4.84
C ILE A 35 55.42 9.86 5.53
N ILE A 36 55.91 8.88 6.29
CA ILE A 36 55.04 7.92 7.02
C ILE A 36 54.27 8.66 8.12
N MET A 37 54.93 9.61 8.80
CA MET A 37 54.30 10.45 9.81
C MET A 37 53.15 11.29 9.23
N ILE A 38 53.38 11.98 8.10
CA ILE A 38 52.34 12.77 7.42
C ILE A 38 51.16 11.89 6.97
N LEU A 39 51.45 10.71 6.40
CA LEU A 39 50.43 9.78 5.96
C LEU A 39 49.57 9.26 7.12
N MET A 40 50.17 8.95 8.27
CA MET A 40 49.43 8.54 9.48
C MET A 40 48.54 9.66 10.01
N ILE A 41 49.01 10.91 10.02
CA ILE A 41 48.23 12.08 10.47
C ILE A 41 47.03 12.31 9.54
N LEU A 42 47.25 12.30 8.23
CA LEU A 42 46.20 12.49 7.23
C LEU A 42 45.14 11.38 7.31
N PHE A 43 45.59 10.13 7.41
CA PHE A 43 44.73 8.97 7.52
C PHE A 43 43.89 9.03 8.81
N SER A 44 44.51 9.38 9.95
CA SER A 44 43.85 9.58 11.26
C SER A 44 42.75 10.64 11.19
N PHE A 45 43.05 11.80 10.63
CA PHE A 45 42.09 12.89 10.44
C PHE A 45 40.89 12.43 9.59
N PHE A 46 41.16 11.71 8.49
CA PHE A 46 40.12 11.20 7.61
C PHE A 46 39.18 10.20 8.31
N THR A 47 39.67 9.20 9.04
CA THR A 47 38.73 8.23 9.61
C THR A 47 38.01 8.77 10.85
N ILE A 48 38.71 9.46 11.75
CA ILE A 48 38.12 9.91 13.02
C ILE A 48 37.10 11.02 12.76
N ILE A 49 37.39 11.96 11.86
CA ILE A 49 36.52 13.11 11.66
C ILE A 49 35.56 12.87 10.51
N TYR A 50 36.04 12.41 9.36
CA TYR A 50 35.14 12.25 8.20
C TYR A 50 34.34 10.95 8.29
N LEU A 51 35.01 9.81 8.48
CA LEU A 51 34.33 8.52 8.40
C LEU A 51 33.40 8.26 9.59
N MET A 52 33.80 8.59 10.82
CA MET A 52 32.92 8.40 11.99
C MET A 52 31.70 9.31 11.95
N ASN A 53 31.85 10.57 11.57
CA ASN A 53 30.72 11.49 11.45
C ASN A 53 29.77 11.07 10.31
N LEU A 54 30.33 10.58 9.19
CA LEU A 54 29.54 10.00 8.11
C LEU A 54 28.78 8.74 8.57
N PHE A 55 29.45 7.84 9.30
CA PHE A 55 28.84 6.61 9.81
C PHE A 55 27.70 6.91 10.79
N ILE A 56 27.90 7.86 11.71
CA ILE A 56 26.87 8.30 12.65
C ILE A 56 25.68 8.92 11.89
N GLY A 57 25.92 9.73 10.86
CA GLY A 57 24.86 10.33 10.05
C GLY A 57 24.05 9.30 9.27
N ILE A 58 24.71 8.33 8.63
CA ILE A 58 24.05 7.23 7.91
C ILE A 58 23.24 6.37 8.88
N LEU A 59 23.82 6.00 10.02
CA LEU A 59 23.16 5.16 11.01
C LEU A 59 21.95 5.87 11.64
N GLY A 60 22.07 7.18 11.92
CA GLY A 60 20.96 8.01 12.38
C GLY A 60 19.82 8.09 11.38
N ASN A 61 20.12 8.18 10.08
CA ASN A 61 19.08 8.16 9.05
C ASN A 61 18.36 6.80 8.97
N LEU A 62 19.12 5.69 9.06
CA LEU A 62 18.55 4.33 9.07
C LEU A 62 17.69 4.06 10.31
N ILE A 63 18.09 4.56 11.48
CA ILE A 63 17.31 4.40 12.71
C ILE A 63 16.02 5.22 12.66
N GLY A 64 16.01 6.38 11.99
CA GLY A 64 14.84 7.26 11.94
C GLY A 64 13.71 6.77 11.03
N ASN A 65 14.03 6.02 9.97
CA ASN A 65 13.08 5.67 8.91
C ASN A 65 12.33 4.34 9.12
N THR A 66 12.65 3.58 10.17
CA THR A 66 12.06 2.26 10.38
C THR A 66 10.91 2.34 11.39
N ASN A 67 9.77 1.72 11.03
CA ASN A 67 8.61 1.64 11.90
C ASN A 67 8.87 0.55 12.97
N HIS A 68 9.75 0.87 13.93
CA HIS A 68 10.33 -0.05 14.93
C HIS A 68 9.27 -0.90 15.62
N ARG A 69 8.10 -0.34 15.88
CA ARG A 69 7.01 -1.02 16.56
C ARG A 69 6.43 -2.18 15.74
N ILE A 70 6.26 -2.01 14.42
CA ILE A 70 5.69 -3.06 13.57
C ILE A 70 6.69 -4.20 13.43
N ALA A 71 7.97 -3.89 13.18
CA ALA A 71 9.03 -4.88 13.08
C ALA A 71 9.21 -5.64 14.41
N TYR A 72 9.18 -4.93 15.55
CA TYR A 72 9.24 -5.55 16.87
C TYR A 72 8.07 -6.51 17.13
N LEU A 73 6.84 -6.13 16.78
CA LEU A 73 5.68 -6.99 16.94
C LEU A 73 5.74 -8.22 16.01
N ALA A 74 6.28 -8.06 14.80
CA ALA A 74 6.48 -9.16 13.87
C ALA A 74 7.52 -10.17 14.41
N LEU A 75 8.66 -9.69 14.90
CA LEU A 75 9.68 -10.53 15.53
C LEU A 75 9.12 -11.23 16.79
N LYS A 76 8.41 -10.49 17.63
CA LYS A 76 7.80 -11.05 18.84
C LYS A 76 6.81 -12.16 18.50
N LYS A 77 6.03 -12.00 17.43
CA LYS A 77 5.13 -13.06 16.93
C LYS A 77 5.92 -14.31 16.53
N GLU A 78 6.97 -14.15 15.75
CA GLU A 78 7.81 -15.26 15.27
C GLU A 78 8.40 -16.06 16.44
N ILE A 79 8.99 -15.35 17.42
CA ILE A 79 9.52 -15.97 18.64
C ILE A 79 8.43 -16.72 19.42
N ILE A 80 7.24 -16.15 19.57
CA ILE A 80 6.13 -16.83 20.27
C ILE A 80 5.70 -18.11 19.53
N VAL A 81 5.65 -18.09 18.20
CA VAL A 81 5.29 -19.27 17.40
C VAL A 81 6.35 -20.37 17.54
N GLU A 82 7.63 -20.01 17.53
CA GLU A 82 8.71 -20.98 17.77
C GLU A 82 8.63 -21.59 19.17
N ILE A 83 8.42 -20.76 20.20
CA ILE A 83 8.24 -21.24 21.58
C ILE A 83 7.00 -22.15 21.66
N GLU A 84 5.91 -21.82 20.98
CA GLU A 84 4.71 -22.67 20.95
C GLU A 84 4.98 -24.05 20.33
N LEU A 85 5.75 -24.08 19.25
CA LEU A 85 6.07 -25.32 18.53
C LEU A 85 7.10 -26.18 19.26
N PHE A 86 8.14 -25.57 19.84
CA PHE A 86 9.27 -26.30 20.41
C PHE A 86 9.20 -26.50 21.93
N CYS A 87 8.56 -25.58 22.67
CA CYS A 87 8.60 -25.60 24.13
C CYS A 87 7.28 -26.05 24.80
N LEU A 88 6.14 -26.01 24.11
CA LEU A 88 4.84 -26.34 24.71
C LEU A 88 4.34 -27.74 24.34
N LEU A 89 3.86 -28.46 25.35
CA LEU A 89 3.22 -29.77 25.17
C LEU A 89 1.79 -29.61 24.59
N PRO A 90 1.27 -30.60 23.84
CA PRO A 90 -0.05 -30.51 23.21
C PRO A 90 -1.21 -30.19 24.19
N PHE A 91 -1.11 -30.61 25.45
CA PHE A 91 -2.13 -30.31 26.45
C PHE A 91 -2.07 -28.86 26.95
N GLN A 92 -0.89 -28.24 26.98
CA GLN A 92 -0.70 -26.84 27.40
C GLN A 92 -1.22 -25.89 26.32
N ARG A 93 -1.03 -26.23 25.04
CA ARG A 93 -1.56 -25.47 23.91
C ARG A 93 -3.09 -25.42 23.87
N ARG A 94 -3.76 -26.45 24.40
CA ARG A 94 -5.23 -26.53 24.50
C ARG A 94 -5.80 -25.90 25.76
N LYS A 95 -4.97 -25.33 26.65
CA LYS A 95 -5.46 -24.63 27.85
C LYS A 95 -6.00 -23.25 27.46
N HIS A 96 -7.32 -23.09 27.52
CA HIS A 96 -8.00 -21.82 27.26
C HIS A 96 -7.53 -20.66 28.16
N ASN A 97 -7.00 -20.96 29.35
CA ASN A 97 -6.45 -19.94 30.26
C ASN A 97 -5.17 -19.28 29.71
N TRP A 98 -4.41 -19.98 28.86
CA TRP A 98 -3.15 -19.47 28.28
C TRP A 98 -3.34 -19.04 26.82
N PHE A 99 -4.19 -19.76 26.07
CA PHE A 99 -4.54 -19.46 24.69
C PHE A 99 -6.05 -19.27 24.58
N PRO A 100 -6.55 -18.04 24.65
CA PRO A 100 -7.97 -17.79 24.49
C PRO A 100 -8.39 -18.05 23.04
N GLU A 101 -9.62 -18.52 22.86
CA GLU A 101 -10.18 -18.81 21.54
C GLU A 101 -10.60 -17.52 20.81
N THR A 102 -10.92 -16.47 21.57
CA THR A 102 -11.37 -15.18 21.04
C THR A 102 -10.59 -14.03 21.66
N PHE A 103 -10.23 -13.04 20.84
CA PHE A 103 -9.53 -11.83 21.25
C PHE A 103 -10.38 -10.61 20.92
N PHE A 104 -10.54 -9.71 21.88
CA PHE A 104 -11.16 -8.41 21.66
C PHE A 104 -10.05 -7.36 21.56
N TYR A 105 -10.06 -6.58 20.48
CA TYR A 105 -9.07 -5.53 20.26
C TYR A 105 -9.76 -4.27 19.72
N PRO A 106 -9.47 -3.09 20.29
CA PRO A 106 -10.00 -1.84 19.76
C PRO A 106 -9.25 -1.48 18.46
N VAL A 107 -9.99 -1.25 17.38
CA VAL A 107 -9.43 -0.89 16.08
C VAL A 107 -10.18 0.30 15.52
N ASN A 108 -9.48 1.14 14.75
CA ASN A 108 -10.12 2.19 13.98
C ASN A 108 -10.90 1.61 12.79
N LEU A 109 -12.12 2.11 12.55
CA LEU A 109 -13.00 1.68 11.46
C LEU A 109 -12.36 1.89 10.08
N ASP A 110 -11.59 2.96 9.90
CA ASP A 110 -10.93 3.28 8.64
C ASP A 110 -9.85 2.25 8.25
N GLU A 111 -9.09 1.79 9.24
CA GLU A 111 -8.06 0.76 9.05
C GLU A 111 -8.70 -0.58 8.71
N ILE A 112 -9.78 -0.96 9.41
CA ILE A 112 -10.52 -2.18 9.10
C ILE A 112 -11.07 -2.13 7.68
N ARG A 113 -11.67 -1.00 7.25
CA ARG A 113 -12.22 -0.86 5.89
C ARG A 113 -11.16 -1.14 4.83
N LYS A 114 -9.97 -0.57 4.98
CA LYS A 114 -8.83 -0.81 4.06
C LYS A 114 -8.43 -2.28 4.02
N ILE A 115 -8.32 -2.92 5.18
CA ILE A 115 -7.97 -4.34 5.28
C ILE A 115 -9.03 -5.23 4.62
N VAL A 116 -10.31 -4.97 4.88
CA VAL A 116 -11.43 -5.72 4.30
C VAL A 116 -11.45 -5.58 2.77
N GLN A 117 -11.21 -4.37 2.24
CA GLN A 117 -11.07 -4.14 0.80
C GLN A 117 -9.89 -4.92 0.21
N GLN A 118 -8.74 -4.95 0.88
CA GLN A 118 -7.57 -5.75 0.45
C GLN A 118 -7.82 -7.26 0.50
N VAL A 119 -8.64 -7.74 1.43
CA VAL A 119 -9.01 -9.16 1.52
C VAL A 119 -10.02 -9.53 0.41
N ASN A 120 -10.89 -8.60 0.05
CA ASN A 120 -11.89 -8.78 -1.00
C ASN A 120 -11.32 -8.60 -2.40
N SER A 121 -10.21 -7.87 -2.56
CA SER A 121 -9.54 -7.72 -3.85
C SER A 121 -8.97 -9.04 -4.36
N THR A 122 -8.85 -9.14 -5.68
CA THR A 122 -8.34 -10.32 -6.40
C THR A 122 -6.87 -10.61 -6.10
N ASP A 123 -6.13 -9.63 -5.59
CA ASP A 123 -4.66 -9.64 -5.39
C ASP A 123 -4.22 -10.07 -3.98
N TRP A 124 -5.00 -10.92 -3.29
CA TRP A 124 -4.65 -11.38 -1.95
C TRP A 124 -3.43 -12.32 -1.95
N ASN A 125 -2.24 -11.76 -1.71
CA ASN A 125 -0.95 -12.46 -1.77
C ASN A 125 -0.59 -13.28 -0.50
N LYS A 126 -1.56 -13.72 0.30
CA LYS A 126 -1.32 -14.52 1.52
C LYS A 126 -1.94 -15.91 1.40
N PRO A 127 -1.34 -16.93 2.05
CA PRO A 127 -1.70 -18.33 1.85
C PRO A 127 -3.12 -18.70 2.31
N SER A 128 -3.73 -17.88 3.17
CA SER A 128 -5.10 -18.11 3.65
C SER A 128 -5.88 -16.81 3.66
N LYS A 129 -7.13 -16.87 3.18
CA LYS A 129 -8.08 -15.76 3.21
C LYS A 129 -8.83 -15.78 4.55
N PRO A 130 -8.78 -14.70 5.35
CA PRO A 130 -9.51 -14.66 6.62
C PRO A 130 -11.02 -14.62 6.36
N TYR A 131 -11.78 -15.23 7.25
CA TYR A 131 -13.25 -15.15 7.22
C TYR A 131 -13.71 -13.80 7.74
N ILE A 132 -14.55 -13.10 6.96
CA ILE A 132 -15.14 -11.82 7.32
C ILE A 132 -16.64 -12.04 7.53
N SER A 133 -17.14 -11.67 8.70
CA SER A 133 -18.57 -11.84 9.02
C SER A 133 -19.44 -10.86 8.24
N LYS A 134 -20.63 -11.30 7.82
CA LYS A 134 -21.62 -10.43 7.14
C LYS A 134 -22.02 -9.23 8.00
N THR A 135 -22.08 -9.40 9.31
CA THR A 135 -22.37 -8.33 10.26
C THR A 135 -21.30 -7.23 10.23
N LEU A 136 -20.02 -7.59 10.11
CA LEU A 136 -18.93 -6.61 10.01
C LEU A 136 -19.01 -5.81 8.70
N LEU A 137 -19.33 -6.46 7.58
CA LEU A 137 -19.52 -5.79 6.28
C LEU A 137 -20.64 -4.75 6.31
N LYS A 138 -21.76 -5.08 6.97
CA LYS A 138 -22.88 -4.15 7.20
C LYS A 138 -22.45 -2.95 8.03
N ILE A 139 -21.73 -3.17 9.14
CA ILE A 139 -21.25 -2.08 10.01
C ILE A 139 -20.28 -1.14 9.27
N LEU A 140 -19.44 -1.68 8.39
CA LEU A 140 -18.47 -0.89 7.62
C LEU A 140 -19.09 -0.11 6.45
N ASN A 141 -20.38 -0.31 6.16
CA ASN A 141 -21.10 0.24 5.00
C ASN A 141 -20.44 -0.07 3.65
N ILE A 142 -19.65 -1.15 3.56
CA ILE A 142 -18.95 -1.55 2.32
C ILE A 142 -19.94 -2.07 1.27
N GLU A 143 -21.13 -2.52 1.69
CA GLU A 143 -22.21 -2.98 0.78
C GLU A 143 -22.78 -1.85 -0.12
N LYS A 144 -22.41 -0.57 0.07
CA LYS A 144 -23.04 0.57 -0.62
C LYS A 144 -22.21 1.27 -1.71
N GLN A 145 -20.93 0.95 -1.90
CA GLN A 145 -20.06 1.78 -2.75
C GLN A 145 -19.76 1.25 -4.17
N GLU A 146 -20.27 0.09 -4.59
CA GLU A 146 -19.94 -0.46 -5.92
C GLU A 146 -21.09 -0.44 -6.95
N THR A 147 -22.28 0.09 -6.64
CA THR A 147 -23.42 -0.12 -7.54
C THR A 147 -24.37 1.05 -7.81
N GLU A 148 -24.28 2.19 -7.12
CA GLU A 148 -25.33 3.21 -7.23
C GLU A 148 -25.03 4.39 -8.16
N GLU A 149 -23.78 4.79 -8.38
CA GLU A 149 -23.49 6.01 -9.16
C GLU A 149 -23.38 5.77 -10.68
N PRO A 150 -22.52 4.85 -11.20
CA PRO A 150 -22.35 4.73 -12.64
C PRO A 150 -23.52 4.02 -13.35
N LYS A 151 -24.31 3.18 -12.65
CA LYS A 151 -25.46 2.49 -13.28
C LYS A 151 -26.71 3.37 -13.38
N LYS A 152 -26.99 4.20 -12.38
CA LYS A 152 -28.15 5.10 -12.40
C LYS A 152 -28.02 6.16 -13.49
N GLU A 153 -26.83 6.71 -13.69
CA GLU A 153 -26.59 7.73 -14.72
C GLU A 153 -26.69 7.15 -16.15
N ILE A 154 -26.23 5.91 -16.37
CA ILE A 154 -26.40 5.22 -17.66
C ILE A 154 -27.87 4.87 -17.91
N GLU A 155 -28.58 4.35 -16.90
CA GLU A 155 -30.01 4.03 -17.02
C GLU A 155 -30.86 5.30 -17.25
N GLU A 156 -30.59 6.41 -16.56
CA GLU A 156 -31.30 7.69 -16.77
C GLU A 156 -31.03 8.27 -18.16
N ASN A 157 -29.80 8.20 -18.66
CA ASN A 157 -29.47 8.66 -20.01
C ASN A 157 -30.17 7.83 -21.09
N GLN A 158 -30.20 6.50 -20.94
CA GLN A 158 -30.93 5.61 -21.87
C GLN A 158 -32.44 5.84 -21.83
N ILE A 159 -33.01 6.04 -20.64
CA ILE A 159 -34.45 6.34 -20.49
C ILE A 159 -34.80 7.70 -21.13
N ASN A 160 -33.93 8.70 -20.98
CA ASN A 160 -34.13 10.02 -21.58
C ASN A 160 -34.07 9.97 -23.11
N GLU A 161 -33.12 9.22 -23.70
CA GLU A 161 -33.06 9.01 -25.16
C GLU A 161 -34.32 8.31 -25.69
N ILE A 162 -34.77 7.25 -25.02
CA ILE A 162 -36.00 6.53 -25.42
C ILE A 162 -37.22 7.45 -25.34
N LYS A 163 -37.29 8.32 -24.31
CA LYS A 163 -38.40 9.26 -24.15
C LYS A 163 -38.45 10.31 -25.26
N ILE A 164 -37.28 10.80 -25.71
CA ILE A 164 -37.19 11.73 -26.85
C ILE A 164 -37.66 11.04 -28.13
N LEU A 165 -37.21 9.80 -28.38
CA LEU A 165 -37.58 9.03 -29.57
C LEU A 165 -39.09 8.77 -29.65
N ILE A 166 -39.73 8.45 -28.51
CA ILE A 166 -41.17 8.23 -28.43
C ILE A 166 -41.93 9.52 -28.75
N LEU A 167 -41.50 10.66 -28.21
CA LEU A 167 -42.10 11.97 -28.48
C LEU A 167 -42.04 12.36 -29.95
N GLU A 168 -40.92 12.08 -30.63
CA GLU A 168 -40.78 12.35 -32.07
C GLU A 168 -41.70 11.46 -32.90
N SER A 169 -41.75 10.15 -32.60
CA SER A 169 -42.63 9.22 -33.31
C SER A 169 -44.12 9.55 -33.14
N GLN A 170 -44.53 10.03 -31.96
CA GLN A 170 -45.90 10.48 -31.71
C GLN A 170 -46.24 11.72 -32.55
N LYS A 171 -45.33 12.71 -32.61
CA LYS A 171 -45.52 13.91 -33.43
C LYS A 171 -45.64 13.59 -34.92
N GLU A 172 -44.81 12.68 -35.42
CA GLU A 172 -44.89 12.24 -36.82
C GLU A 172 -46.19 11.49 -37.11
N PHE A 173 -46.65 10.66 -36.17
CA PHE A 173 -47.91 9.94 -36.30
C PHE A 173 -49.10 10.92 -36.35
N GLU A 174 -49.17 11.89 -35.44
CA GLU A 174 -50.21 12.92 -35.45
C GLU A 174 -50.22 13.73 -36.75
N LYS A 175 -49.06 14.13 -37.24
CA LYS A 175 -48.93 14.83 -38.52
C LYS A 175 -49.45 13.99 -39.70
N THR A 176 -49.17 12.70 -39.69
CA THR A 176 -49.60 11.77 -40.75
C THR A 176 -51.12 11.53 -40.70
N GLN A 177 -51.70 11.42 -39.51
CA GLN A 177 -53.16 11.29 -39.33
C GLN A 177 -53.88 12.56 -39.77
N ASN A 178 -53.40 13.73 -39.35
CA ASN A 178 -54.01 15.01 -39.72
C ASN A 178 -53.98 15.23 -41.23
N LYS A 179 -52.86 14.88 -41.90
CA LYS A 179 -52.77 14.96 -43.36
C LYS A 179 -53.76 14.02 -44.07
N LYS A 180 -53.89 12.77 -43.60
CA LYS A 180 -54.89 11.83 -44.14
C LYS A 180 -56.33 12.32 -43.95
N ILE A 181 -56.62 12.96 -42.82
CA ILE A 181 -57.93 13.55 -42.56
C ILE A 181 -58.19 14.72 -43.52
N GLU A 182 -57.21 15.60 -43.74
CA GLU A 182 -57.32 16.68 -44.72
C GLU A 182 -57.56 16.17 -46.16
N ASP A 183 -56.82 15.13 -46.57
CA ASP A 183 -56.98 14.50 -47.88
C ASP A 183 -58.39 13.89 -48.04
N LEU A 184 -58.92 13.21 -47.01
CA LEU A 184 -60.29 12.68 -46.98
C LEU A 184 -61.37 13.78 -47.04
N PHE A 185 -61.16 14.89 -46.32
CA PHE A 185 -62.08 16.03 -46.39
C PHE A 185 -62.08 16.68 -47.77
N LEU A 186 -60.93 16.76 -48.44
CA LEU A 186 -60.82 17.29 -49.80
C LEU A 186 -61.54 16.38 -50.81
N GLU A 187 -61.40 15.06 -50.66
CA GLU A 187 -62.07 14.06 -51.50
C GLU A 187 -63.60 14.10 -51.33
N LEU A 188 -64.10 14.20 -50.10
CA LEU A 188 -65.53 14.38 -49.81
C LEU A 188 -66.08 15.69 -50.40
N LYS A 189 -65.32 16.79 -50.30
CA LYS A 189 -65.72 18.09 -50.86
C LYS A 189 -65.85 18.04 -52.39
N ASN A 190 -64.93 17.33 -53.06
CA ASN A 190 -64.97 17.14 -54.50
C ASN A 190 -66.16 16.27 -54.94
N LEU A 191 -66.53 15.24 -54.16
CA LEU A 191 -67.71 14.42 -54.44
C LEU A 191 -69.03 15.18 -54.25
N LEU A 192 -69.11 16.07 -53.26
CA LEU A 192 -70.31 16.90 -53.04
C LEU A 192 -70.53 17.91 -54.17
N ASN A 193 -69.46 18.52 -54.67
CA ASN A 193 -69.53 19.50 -55.77
C ASN A 193 -69.86 18.88 -57.14
N ASN A 194 -69.59 17.58 -57.34
CA ASN A 194 -69.91 16.87 -58.59
C ASN A 194 -71.36 16.34 -58.64
N ASN A 195 -72.13 16.45 -57.55
CA ASN A 195 -73.52 16.00 -57.47
C ASN A 195 -74.55 17.14 -57.64
N GLU A 196 -74.10 18.37 -57.92
CA GLU A 196 -74.96 19.56 -58.14
C GLU A 196 -75.07 19.98 -59.63
N THR A 197 -74.86 19.07 -60.59
CA THR A 197 -75.17 19.30 -62.03
C THR A 197 -76.15 18.28 -62.58
#